data_AF-A0A4R4BQE2-F1
#
_entry.id   AF-A0A4R4BQE2-F1
#
_cell.length_a   1.000
_cell.length_b   1.000
_cell.length_c   1.000
_cell.angle_alpha   90.00
_cell.angle_beta   90.00
_cell.angle_gamma   90.00
#
_symmetry.space_group_name_H-M   'P 1'
#
loop_
_entity.id
_entity.type
_entity.pdbx_description
1 polymer ?
#
loop_
_entity_poly.entity_id
_entity_poly.type
_entity_poly.pdbx_seq_one_letter_code
_entity_poly.pdbx_strand_id
1 'polypeptide(L)'
;MFEGDLDPELANILNLNNSTPQKSSGTPDFKSLFGEEEIEAGEADQVDLTQQSFPEITRQYEAAPNPILNDPEYYKQALSGEGDKAQRLHTILQKYLTTKDPKDRGVYRQQIVTAYWDFLSGIARRTPGKLPLAKQFLLRYGILHPTFLTPEDRDLFGKILLNNEWGQPIYYLDEWFKAIGTGVIKNSTTDEVRVAKTNEQLRLKQLLDKAVGKRDAALGLLRAKSDERSRLEQTLLQRCQQLCDHAPVPGLANVFSTYSEAQKRIFTDIQELLKSIAKSDRELSEFMKEYSQAEADVHTLEEKVRAAGADVAVDIRAIDTEFDTVRQMAKMTIGRQGNHFPILTREYFRSGPNDIATRENLIKQLAWLESIDPEAFCRSYKNKLHRIVPYFILIPTYGDYGICWEPFDRYNRATSRARLAIPMYPKSLTLALLTAVGDLRWQVAKEKASYYWMEEGLTGNYYQWFQAQKLKGDVKEYFIQDYILWITKESDAIQKLDKEVRGIFWRYIPFAQPIKEKLKTRSFIYQELYQRDINRALSDGY
;
A
#
# COMPACT_ATOMS: atom_id res chain seq x y z
N MET A 1 -22.32 24.39 15.15
CA MET A 1 -23.53 24.46 16.00
C MET A 1 -23.93 23.05 16.35
N PHE A 2 -23.68 22.60 17.58
CA PHE A 2 -24.47 21.52 18.18
C PHE A 2 -25.68 22.22 18.79
N GLU A 3 -26.68 22.52 17.96
CA GLU A 3 -28.02 22.84 18.44
C GLU A 3 -28.83 21.56 18.32
N GLY A 4 -28.85 20.80 19.40
CA GLY A 4 -29.56 19.55 19.55
C GLY A 4 -29.26 19.04 20.93
N ASP A 5 -30.30 18.80 21.73
CA ASP A 5 -30.16 18.18 23.04
C ASP A 5 -29.23 16.97 22.97
N LEU A 6 -28.35 16.83 23.98
CA LEU A 6 -27.52 15.64 24.11
C LEU A 6 -28.44 14.42 24.01
N ASP A 7 -28.11 13.50 23.09
CA ASP A 7 -28.81 12.24 22.97
C ASP A 7 -28.91 11.58 24.36
N PRO A 8 -30.13 11.23 24.84
CA PRO A 8 -30.34 10.67 26.17
C PRO A 8 -29.52 9.38 26.41
N GLU A 9 -29.15 8.65 25.36
CA GLU A 9 -28.25 7.49 25.45
C GLU A 9 -26.80 7.93 25.75
N LEU A 10 -26.33 9.00 25.11
CA LEU A 10 -25.02 9.62 25.38
C LEU A 10 -24.96 10.22 26.80
N ALA A 11 -26.06 10.83 27.28
CA ALA A 11 -26.14 11.37 28.63
C ALA A 11 -26.09 10.27 29.71
N ASN A 12 -26.69 9.10 29.47
CA ASN A 12 -26.66 7.97 30.39
C ASN A 12 -25.28 7.32 30.49
N ILE A 13 -24.54 7.23 29.39
CA ILE A 13 -23.18 6.63 29.37
C ILE A 13 -22.16 7.52 30.10
N LEU A 14 -22.32 8.84 30.05
CA LEU A 14 -21.46 9.80 30.76
C LEU A 14 -21.62 9.75 32.29
N ASN A 15 -22.68 9.12 32.81
CA ASN A 15 -22.99 9.05 34.24
C ASN A 15 -22.61 7.72 34.91
N LEU A 16 -22.11 6.72 34.18
CA LEU A 16 -21.92 5.35 34.69
C LEU A 16 -20.57 5.06 35.36
N ASN A 17 -19.59 5.98 35.39
CA ASN A 17 -18.21 5.68 35.82
C ASN A 17 -17.69 6.47 37.05
N ASN A 18 -18.52 6.71 38.07
CA ASN A 18 -18.07 7.22 39.37
C ASN A 18 -17.68 6.10 40.35
N SER A 19 -16.71 5.25 39.98
CA SER A 19 -16.06 4.33 40.92
C SER A 19 -14.54 4.43 40.84
N THR A 20 -13.94 4.84 41.95
CA THR A 20 -12.53 5.16 42.18
C THR A 20 -11.59 3.95 41.96
N PRO A 21 -10.42 4.09 41.30
CA PRO A 21 -9.43 3.00 41.22
C PRO A 21 -8.34 3.10 42.30
N GLN A 22 -7.99 1.95 42.88
CA GLN A 22 -6.78 1.74 43.69
C GLN A 22 -5.52 1.77 42.80
N LYS A 23 -4.49 2.49 43.23
CA LYS A 23 -3.16 2.55 42.59
C LYS A 23 -2.39 1.26 42.85
N SER A 24 -1.90 0.61 41.80
CA SER A 24 -0.81 -0.37 41.88
C SER A 24 0.43 0.22 41.20
N SER A 25 1.45 0.49 42.01
CA SER A 25 2.79 0.89 41.56
C SER A 25 3.64 -0.36 41.41
N GLY A 26 3.93 -0.75 40.17
CA GLY A 26 4.87 -1.82 39.86
C GLY A 26 5.46 -1.59 38.48
N THR A 27 6.77 -1.79 38.34
CA THR A 27 7.46 -1.89 37.05
C THR A 27 6.73 -2.88 36.13
N PRO A 28 6.53 -2.57 34.84
CA PRO A 28 5.65 -3.34 33.95
C PRO A 28 6.17 -4.76 33.76
N ASP A 29 5.34 -5.74 34.13
CA ASP A 29 5.55 -7.15 33.87
C ASP A 29 5.17 -7.46 32.41
N PHE A 30 6.17 -7.84 31.61
CA PHE A 30 6.03 -8.08 30.17
C PHE A 30 5.08 -9.24 29.83
N LYS A 31 4.86 -10.18 30.75
CA LYS A 31 3.89 -11.28 30.59
C LYS A 31 2.43 -10.87 30.81
N SER A 32 2.18 -9.65 31.29
CA SER A 32 0.81 -9.13 31.47
C SER A 32 0.26 -8.38 30.24
N LEU A 33 1.14 -8.01 29.30
CA LEU A 33 0.80 -7.22 28.10
C LEU A 33 0.18 -8.07 26.99
N PHE A 34 0.69 -9.28 26.85
CA PHE A 34 0.10 -10.34 26.07
C PHE A 34 -0.56 -11.27 27.09
N GLY A 35 -1.82 -11.66 26.89
CA GLY A 35 -2.32 -12.82 27.64
C GLY A 35 -1.38 -14.01 27.44
N GLU A 36 -1.56 -15.10 28.17
CA GLU A 36 -0.73 -16.32 28.10
C GLU A 36 -0.68 -17.01 26.71
N GLU A 37 -1.07 -16.33 25.63
CA GLU A 37 -0.99 -16.78 24.25
C GLU A 37 0.43 -16.54 23.69
N GLU A 38 1.12 -17.63 23.32
CA GLU A 38 2.33 -17.58 22.51
C GLU A 38 1.97 -16.99 21.13
N ILE A 39 2.50 -15.81 20.82
CA ILE A 39 2.33 -15.17 19.52
C ILE A 39 3.42 -15.69 18.59
N GLU A 40 3.04 -16.57 17.66
CA GLU A 40 3.95 -17.05 16.64
C GLU A 40 4.35 -15.93 15.68
N ALA A 41 5.63 -15.90 15.30
CA ALA A 41 6.12 -15.02 14.25
C ALA A 41 5.44 -15.39 12.92
N GLY A 42 4.94 -14.39 12.20
CA GLY A 42 4.33 -14.63 10.90
C GLY A 42 5.38 -14.80 9.80
N GLU A 43 5.02 -15.49 8.72
CA GLU A 43 5.87 -15.57 7.54
C GLU A 43 5.99 -14.19 6.86
N ALA A 44 7.20 -13.84 6.40
CA ALA A 44 7.45 -12.55 5.75
C ALA A 44 6.57 -12.36 4.50
N ASP A 45 5.95 -11.19 4.35
CA ASP A 45 5.16 -10.87 3.14
C ASP A 45 6.07 -10.85 1.91
N GLN A 46 5.74 -11.69 0.93
CA GLN A 46 6.54 -11.90 -0.26
C GLN A 46 5.81 -11.37 -1.49
N VAL A 47 6.55 -10.74 -2.40
CA VAL A 47 5.97 -10.20 -3.63
C VAL A 47 5.81 -11.32 -4.64
N ASP A 48 4.56 -11.57 -5.02
CA ASP A 48 4.22 -12.40 -6.17
C ASP A 48 4.43 -11.60 -7.46
N LEU A 49 5.56 -11.85 -8.13
CA LEU A 49 5.90 -11.24 -9.42
C LEU A 49 5.14 -11.84 -10.60
N THR A 50 4.34 -12.89 -10.37
CA THR A 50 3.54 -13.55 -11.40
C THR A 50 2.21 -12.85 -11.65
N GLN A 51 1.67 -12.15 -10.64
CA GLN A 51 0.41 -11.42 -10.70
C GLN A 51 0.48 -10.31 -11.76
N GLN A 52 -0.43 -10.35 -12.74
CA GLN A 52 -0.44 -9.41 -13.88
C GLN A 52 -1.44 -8.25 -13.72
N SER A 53 -2.48 -8.43 -12.91
CA SER A 53 -3.54 -7.43 -12.72
C SER A 53 -4.15 -7.53 -11.33
N PHE A 54 -4.90 -6.50 -10.95
CA PHE A 54 -5.78 -6.58 -9.78
C PHE A 54 -6.95 -7.54 -10.03
N PRO A 55 -7.43 -8.24 -8.98
CA PRO A 55 -8.56 -9.13 -9.10
C PRO A 55 -9.88 -8.35 -9.23
N GLU A 56 -10.87 -8.96 -9.88
CA GLU A 56 -12.21 -8.41 -9.96
C GLU A 56 -12.94 -8.53 -8.62
N ILE A 57 -13.57 -7.43 -8.18
CA ILE A 57 -14.35 -7.40 -6.96
C ILE A 57 -15.77 -7.87 -7.24
N THR A 58 -16.06 -9.12 -6.90
CA THR A 58 -17.38 -9.75 -7.03
C THR A 58 -18.31 -9.47 -5.84
N ARG A 59 -17.74 -9.13 -4.68
CA ARG A 59 -18.44 -8.84 -3.43
C ARG A 59 -17.88 -7.56 -2.82
N GLN A 60 -18.72 -6.56 -2.54
CA GLN A 60 -18.26 -5.28 -1.98
C GLN A 60 -18.59 -5.14 -0.49
N TYR A 61 -19.66 -5.79 -0.04
CA TYR A 61 -20.21 -5.67 1.29
C TYR A 61 -20.75 -7.03 1.77
N GLU A 62 -20.78 -7.22 3.07
CA GLU A 62 -21.54 -8.30 3.70
C GLU A 62 -23.04 -8.11 3.49
N ALA A 63 -23.78 -9.22 3.46
CA ALA A 63 -25.23 -9.19 3.30
C ALA A 63 -25.94 -8.53 4.49
N ALA A 64 -25.41 -8.73 5.70
CA ALA A 64 -25.93 -8.17 6.94
C ALA A 64 -24.84 -7.37 7.68
N PRO A 65 -25.18 -6.25 8.35
CA PRO A 65 -24.23 -5.50 9.13
C PRO A 65 -23.76 -6.29 10.35
N ASN A 66 -22.50 -6.10 10.73
CA ASN A 66 -21.96 -6.65 11.97
C ASN A 66 -22.72 -6.07 13.18
N PRO A 67 -23.28 -6.91 14.07
CA PRO A 67 -24.11 -6.46 15.18
C PRO A 67 -23.32 -5.65 16.22
N ILE A 68 -21.99 -5.68 16.21
CA ILE A 68 -21.15 -4.96 17.18
C ILE A 68 -21.45 -3.45 17.22
N LEU A 69 -21.83 -2.84 16.10
CA LEU A 69 -22.17 -1.40 16.04
C LEU A 69 -23.53 -1.05 16.65
N ASN A 70 -24.31 -2.06 17.05
CA ASN A 70 -25.56 -1.93 17.79
C ASN A 70 -25.42 -2.44 19.24
N ASP A 71 -24.21 -2.84 19.67
CA ASP A 71 -23.96 -3.30 21.04
C ASP A 71 -23.94 -2.11 22.02
N PRO A 72 -24.83 -2.05 23.02
CA PRO A 72 -24.82 -0.97 24.02
C PRO A 72 -23.53 -0.93 24.84
N GLU A 73 -22.81 -2.06 24.98
CA GLU A 73 -21.54 -2.12 25.69
C GLU A 73 -20.33 -1.78 24.79
N TYR A 74 -20.53 -1.41 23.51
CA TYR A 74 -19.44 -1.12 22.57
C TYR A 74 -18.41 -0.15 23.14
N TYR A 75 -18.87 0.98 23.69
CA TYR A 75 -17.99 2.04 24.19
C TYR A 75 -17.13 1.56 25.36
N LYS A 76 -17.75 0.80 26.27
CA LYS A 76 -17.05 0.21 27.41
C LYS A 76 -16.04 -0.83 26.95
N GLN A 77 -16.39 -1.68 25.98
CA GLN A 77 -15.48 -2.66 25.39
C GLN A 77 -14.29 -1.97 24.69
N ALA A 78 -14.55 -0.90 23.93
CA ALA A 78 -13.53 -0.13 23.23
C ALA A 78 -12.51 0.51 24.21
N LEU A 79 -12.99 1.05 25.34
CA LEU A 79 -12.14 1.66 26.38
C LEU A 79 -11.51 0.66 27.36
N SER A 80 -12.05 -0.54 27.48
CA SER A 80 -11.63 -1.52 28.49
C SER A 80 -10.13 -1.87 28.41
N GLY A 81 -9.49 -2.06 29.56
CA GLY A 81 -8.10 -2.52 29.63
C GLY A 81 -7.02 -1.48 29.29
N GLU A 82 -7.36 -0.21 28.99
CA GLU A 82 -6.39 0.85 28.66
C GLU A 82 -6.10 1.84 29.82
N GLY A 83 -6.64 1.56 31.02
CA GLY A 83 -6.32 2.27 32.26
C GLY A 83 -6.49 3.80 32.20
N ASP A 84 -5.48 4.53 32.69
CA ASP A 84 -5.49 5.99 32.79
C ASP A 84 -5.67 6.69 31.43
N LYS A 85 -5.20 6.07 30.34
CA LYS A 85 -5.33 6.64 28.98
C LYS A 85 -6.79 6.69 28.54
N ALA A 86 -7.54 5.61 28.77
CA ALA A 86 -8.98 5.57 28.51
C ALA A 86 -9.75 6.57 29.39
N GLN A 87 -9.45 6.62 30.68
CA GLN A 87 -10.11 7.53 31.62
C GLN A 87 -9.89 9.00 31.25
N ARG A 88 -8.66 9.35 30.84
CA ARG A 88 -8.31 10.67 30.33
C ARG A 88 -9.11 11.03 29.08
N LEU A 89 -9.15 10.13 28.09
CA LEU A 89 -9.91 10.35 26.86
C LEU A 89 -11.41 10.54 27.16
N HIS A 90 -12.00 9.68 27.97
CA HIS A 90 -13.40 9.76 28.38
C HIS A 90 -13.72 11.09 29.07
N THR A 91 -12.90 11.50 30.03
CA THR A 91 -13.09 12.76 30.78
C THR A 91 -13.05 13.99 29.86
N ILE A 92 -12.10 14.03 28.93
CA ILE A 92 -11.98 15.16 27.99
C ILE A 92 -13.13 15.14 26.98
N LEU A 93 -13.54 13.95 26.51
CA LEU A 93 -14.68 13.80 25.60
C LEU A 93 -15.98 14.28 26.26
N GLN A 94 -16.23 13.95 27.52
CA GLN A 94 -17.38 14.44 28.29
C GLN A 94 -17.41 15.96 28.36
N LYS A 95 -16.26 16.59 28.64
CA LYS A 95 -16.13 18.06 28.65
C LYS A 95 -16.42 18.63 27.26
N TYR A 96 -15.85 18.04 26.21
CA TYR A 96 -16.06 18.50 24.84
C TYR A 96 -17.54 18.45 24.40
N LEU A 97 -18.26 17.39 24.78
CA LEU A 97 -19.67 17.21 24.44
C LEU A 97 -20.61 18.14 25.21
N THR A 98 -20.31 18.40 26.50
CA THR A 98 -21.18 19.21 27.37
C THR A 98 -20.89 20.72 27.31
N THR A 99 -19.71 21.11 26.84
CA THR A 99 -19.28 22.52 26.79
C THR A 99 -20.07 23.31 25.75
N LYS A 100 -20.64 24.45 26.19
CA LYS A 100 -21.36 25.41 25.33
C LYS A 100 -20.46 26.56 24.83
N ASP A 101 -19.34 26.85 25.51
CA ASP A 101 -18.41 27.90 25.09
C ASP A 101 -17.56 27.47 23.87
N PRO A 102 -17.56 28.21 22.76
CA PRO A 102 -16.77 27.90 21.57
C PRO A 102 -15.25 27.86 21.78
N LYS A 103 -14.70 28.70 22.67
CA LYS A 103 -13.26 28.76 22.94
C LYS A 103 -12.81 27.51 23.68
N ASP A 104 -13.50 27.18 24.76
CA ASP A 104 -13.21 25.98 25.55
C ASP A 104 -13.40 24.71 24.72
N ARG A 105 -14.43 24.69 23.85
CA ARG A 105 -14.65 23.60 22.90
C ARG A 105 -13.45 23.41 21.95
N GLY A 106 -12.83 24.49 21.49
CA GLY A 106 -11.60 24.44 20.70
C GLY A 106 -10.42 23.86 21.47
N VAL A 107 -10.25 24.24 22.74
CA VAL A 107 -9.21 23.70 23.63
C VAL A 107 -9.42 22.20 23.88
N TYR A 108 -10.64 21.78 24.24
CA TYR A 108 -10.95 20.37 24.45
C TYR A 108 -10.80 19.56 23.16
N ARG A 109 -11.12 20.11 21.99
CA ARG A 109 -10.85 19.46 20.70
C ARG A 109 -9.37 19.11 20.56
N GLN A 110 -8.46 20.06 20.81
CA GLN A 110 -7.02 19.84 20.70
C GLN A 110 -6.51 18.81 21.73
N GLN A 111 -7.07 18.85 22.94
CA GLN A 111 -6.78 17.85 23.98
C GLN A 111 -7.26 16.45 23.59
N ILE A 112 -8.44 16.32 22.97
CA ILE A 112 -8.96 15.04 22.44
C ILE A 112 -7.99 14.47 21.42
N VAL A 113 -7.50 15.28 20.46
CA VAL A 113 -6.57 14.78 19.44
C VAL A 113 -5.37 14.11 20.11
N THR A 114 -4.77 14.77 21.10
CA THR A 114 -3.59 14.24 21.79
C THR A 114 -3.93 13.01 22.63
N ALA A 115 -5.01 13.05 23.42
CA ALA A 115 -5.44 11.96 24.28
C ALA A 115 -5.86 10.71 23.49
N TYR A 116 -6.49 10.89 22.33
CA TYR A 116 -6.94 9.81 21.46
C TYR A 116 -5.76 9.04 20.86
N TRP A 117 -4.75 9.73 20.32
CA TRP A 117 -3.55 9.06 19.80
C TRP A 117 -2.77 8.33 20.90
N ASP A 118 -2.67 8.92 22.09
CA ASP A 118 -2.05 8.26 23.24
C ASP A 118 -2.83 6.99 23.65
N PHE A 119 -4.16 7.07 23.72
CA PHE A 119 -5.03 5.93 23.97
C PHE A 119 -4.90 4.83 22.91
N LEU A 120 -4.94 5.18 21.61
CA LEU A 120 -4.79 4.21 20.52
C LEU A 120 -3.44 3.48 20.54
N SER A 121 -2.37 4.11 21.04
CA SER A 121 -1.07 3.43 21.15
C SER A 121 -1.12 2.18 22.05
N GLY A 122 -1.93 2.21 23.11
CA GLY A 122 -2.12 1.06 24.00
C GLY A 122 -2.83 -0.10 23.29
N ILE A 123 -3.84 0.23 22.47
CA ILE A 123 -4.56 -0.74 21.65
C ILE A 123 -3.65 -1.32 20.56
N ALA A 124 -2.87 -0.49 19.88
CA ALA A 124 -1.96 -0.90 18.81
C ALA A 124 -0.98 -1.99 19.30
N ARG A 125 -0.45 -1.86 20.52
CA ARG A 125 0.46 -2.87 21.12
C ARG A 125 -0.17 -4.26 21.28
N ARG A 126 -1.50 -4.35 21.36
CA ARG A 126 -2.23 -5.61 21.53
C ARG A 126 -2.67 -6.24 20.20
N THR A 127 -2.44 -5.58 19.07
CA THR A 127 -2.84 -6.06 17.73
C THR A 127 -2.20 -7.38 17.28
N PRO A 128 -0.99 -7.77 17.74
CA PRO A 128 -0.47 -9.10 17.44
C PRO A 128 -1.34 -10.23 18.00
N GLY A 129 -1.98 -10.00 19.14
CA GLY A 129 -2.92 -10.93 19.78
C GLY A 129 -4.36 -10.77 19.30
N LYS A 130 -5.29 -11.47 19.96
CA LYS A 130 -6.72 -11.39 19.63
C LYS A 130 -7.35 -10.11 20.16
N LEU A 131 -7.69 -9.20 19.24
CA LEU A 131 -8.35 -7.94 19.57
C LEU A 131 -9.89 -8.10 19.60
N PRO A 132 -10.60 -7.60 20.63
CA PRO A 132 -12.05 -7.53 20.63
C PRO A 132 -12.59 -6.72 19.44
N LEU A 133 -13.75 -7.11 18.89
CA LEU A 133 -14.33 -6.45 17.71
C LEU A 133 -14.53 -4.94 17.91
N ALA A 134 -14.94 -4.48 19.09
CA ALA A 134 -15.09 -3.05 19.35
C ALA A 134 -13.76 -2.28 19.17
N LYS A 135 -12.65 -2.82 19.68
CA LYS A 135 -11.31 -2.24 19.51
C LYS A 135 -10.82 -2.34 18.07
N GLN A 136 -11.19 -3.41 17.36
CA GLN A 136 -10.89 -3.56 15.94
C GLN A 136 -11.58 -2.47 15.12
N PHE A 137 -12.90 -2.28 15.28
CA PHE A 137 -13.65 -1.24 14.57
C PHE A 137 -13.18 0.17 14.94
N LEU A 138 -12.82 0.40 16.19
CA LEU A 138 -12.20 1.64 16.64
C LEU A 138 -10.88 1.91 15.89
N LEU A 139 -9.99 0.93 15.81
CA LEU A 139 -8.68 1.12 15.16
C LEU A 139 -8.79 1.21 13.63
N ARG A 140 -9.71 0.44 13.03
CA ARG A 140 -9.97 0.45 11.57
C ARG A 140 -10.61 1.74 11.10
N TYR A 141 -11.70 2.15 11.75
CA TYR A 141 -12.62 3.16 11.24
C TYR A 141 -12.63 4.43 12.09
N GLY A 142 -11.96 4.45 13.25
CA GLY A 142 -12.04 5.58 14.18
C GLY A 142 -13.39 5.69 14.90
N ILE A 143 -14.19 4.61 14.93
CA ILE A 143 -15.49 4.57 15.60
C ILE A 143 -15.25 4.43 17.10
N LEU A 144 -15.23 5.56 17.81
CA LEU A 144 -15.15 5.55 19.27
C LEU A 144 -16.48 5.18 19.92
N HIS A 145 -17.58 5.70 19.37
CA HIS A 145 -18.94 5.42 19.83
C HIS A 145 -19.88 5.35 18.61
N PRO A 146 -20.67 4.28 18.42
CA PRO A 146 -21.52 4.14 17.24
C PRO A 146 -22.55 5.26 17.08
N THR A 147 -23.09 5.81 18.17
CA THR A 147 -24.07 6.92 18.14
C THR A 147 -23.49 8.26 17.63
N PHE A 148 -22.18 8.37 17.44
CA PHE A 148 -21.58 9.51 16.74
C PHE A 148 -21.87 9.48 15.23
N LEU A 149 -22.38 8.37 14.71
CA LEU A 149 -22.77 8.17 13.32
C LEU A 149 -24.29 8.15 13.17
N THR A 150 -24.77 8.32 11.94
CA THR A 150 -26.19 8.08 11.61
C THR A 150 -26.47 6.57 11.59
N PRO A 151 -27.74 6.13 11.72
CA PRO A 151 -28.11 4.72 11.50
C PRO A 151 -27.62 4.17 10.16
N GLU A 152 -27.69 4.97 9.09
CA GLU A 152 -27.28 4.59 7.74
C GLU A 152 -25.76 4.37 7.67
N ASP A 153 -24.98 5.29 8.26
CA ASP A 153 -23.53 5.16 8.32
C ASP A 153 -23.12 3.93 9.16
N ARG A 154 -23.79 3.69 10.30
CA ARG A 154 -23.54 2.50 11.13
C ARG A 154 -23.76 1.21 10.35
N ASP A 155 -24.87 1.10 9.61
CA ASP A 155 -25.16 -0.07 8.77
C ASP A 155 -24.10 -0.24 7.68
N LEU A 156 -23.69 0.85 7.02
CA LEU A 156 -22.64 0.85 6.01
C LEU A 156 -21.31 0.31 6.56
N PHE A 157 -20.81 0.86 7.68
CA PHE A 157 -19.56 0.39 8.30
C PHE A 157 -19.69 -1.04 8.83
N GLY A 158 -20.87 -1.43 9.30
CA GLY A 158 -21.15 -2.81 9.73
C GLY A 158 -21.06 -3.81 8.59
N LYS A 159 -21.29 -3.38 7.35
CA LYS A 159 -21.27 -4.23 6.15
C LYS A 159 -19.90 -4.30 5.47
N ILE A 160 -18.89 -3.54 5.91
CA ILE A 160 -17.55 -3.61 5.31
C ILE A 160 -16.92 -4.98 5.62
N LEU A 161 -16.29 -5.57 4.60
CA LEU A 161 -15.65 -6.88 4.72
C LEU A 161 -14.46 -6.83 5.69
N LEU A 162 -14.48 -7.72 6.68
CA LEU A 162 -13.42 -7.74 7.69
C LEU A 162 -12.15 -8.45 7.20
N ASN A 163 -12.31 -9.48 6.36
CA ASN A 163 -11.20 -10.31 5.90
C ASN A 163 -10.66 -9.84 4.54
N ASN A 164 -9.37 -10.06 4.30
CA ASN A 164 -8.74 -9.79 3.01
C ASN A 164 -8.99 -10.95 2.02
N GLU A 165 -10.19 -11.02 1.46
CA GLU A 165 -10.60 -12.12 0.55
C GLU A 165 -9.76 -12.19 -0.74
N TRP A 166 -9.23 -11.04 -1.19
CA TRP A 166 -8.49 -10.92 -2.45
C TRP A 166 -6.97 -10.95 -2.30
N GLY A 167 -6.45 -11.12 -1.08
CA GLY A 167 -5.01 -11.19 -0.81
C GLY A 167 -4.20 -9.98 -1.30
N GLN A 168 -4.84 -8.81 -1.48
CA GLN A 168 -4.13 -7.61 -1.92
C GLN A 168 -3.44 -6.93 -0.72
N PRO A 169 -2.28 -6.27 -0.90
CA PRO A 169 -1.49 -5.67 0.17
C PRO A 169 -2.09 -4.34 0.69
N ILE A 170 -3.38 -4.36 1.06
CA ILE A 170 -4.14 -3.21 1.57
C ILE A 170 -4.52 -3.51 3.01
N TYR A 171 -3.98 -2.71 3.92
CA TYR A 171 -4.01 -2.93 5.36
C TYR A 171 -4.82 -1.85 6.04
N TYR A 172 -5.77 -2.27 6.86
CA TYR A 172 -6.29 -1.41 7.92
C TYR A 172 -5.26 -1.32 9.06
N LEU A 173 -5.38 -0.31 9.94
CA LEU A 173 -4.39 -0.09 11.00
C LEU A 173 -4.19 -1.28 11.95
N ASP A 174 -5.26 -2.00 12.30
CA ASP A 174 -5.15 -3.23 13.12
C ASP A 174 -4.33 -4.32 12.43
N GLU A 175 -4.54 -4.52 11.13
CA GLU A 175 -3.81 -5.50 10.33
C GLU A 175 -2.36 -5.06 10.12
N TRP A 176 -2.13 -3.77 9.90
CA TRP A 176 -0.80 -3.19 9.73
C TRP A 176 0.04 -3.38 10.99
N PHE A 177 -0.46 -2.96 12.15
CA PHE A 177 0.27 -3.11 13.41
C PHE A 177 0.44 -4.59 13.80
N LYS A 178 -0.54 -5.45 13.49
CA LYS A 178 -0.38 -6.89 13.64
C LYS A 178 0.76 -7.44 12.79
N ALA A 179 0.81 -7.07 11.50
CA ALA A 179 1.85 -7.53 10.58
C ALA A 179 3.25 -7.03 11.00
N ILE A 180 3.35 -5.81 11.54
CA ILE A 180 4.60 -5.26 12.07
C ILE A 180 5.02 -5.98 13.35
N GLY A 181 4.09 -6.15 14.30
CA GLY A 181 4.39 -6.79 15.59
C GLY A 181 4.73 -8.27 15.47
N THR A 182 4.15 -8.97 14.49
CA THR A 182 4.45 -10.39 14.20
C THR A 182 5.67 -10.57 13.29
N GLY A 183 6.30 -9.48 12.83
CA GLY A 183 7.49 -9.53 11.97
C GLY A 183 7.23 -9.84 10.50
N VAL A 184 5.97 -9.98 10.08
CA VAL A 184 5.57 -10.19 8.67
C VAL A 184 6.03 -9.02 7.79
N ILE A 185 5.92 -7.80 8.33
CA ILE A 185 6.34 -6.55 7.66
C ILE A 185 7.36 -5.85 8.57
N LYS A 186 8.43 -5.33 7.97
CA LYS A 186 9.42 -4.50 8.69
C LYS A 186 8.84 -3.14 9.06
N ASN A 187 9.46 -2.40 9.97
CA ASN A 187 9.09 -1.00 10.21
C ASN A 187 9.24 -0.12 8.98
N SER A 188 8.42 0.94 8.94
CA SER A 188 8.55 2.08 8.05
C SER A 188 9.90 2.76 8.25
N THR A 189 10.62 3.00 7.15
CA THR A 189 11.84 3.79 7.21
C THR A 189 11.44 5.24 7.55
N THR A 190 12.15 5.85 8.50
CA THR A 190 12.04 7.28 8.79
C THR A 190 13.37 7.92 8.45
N ASP A 191 13.39 9.21 8.11
CA ASP A 191 14.64 9.93 7.86
C ASP A 191 15.50 9.91 9.14
N GLU A 192 16.49 9.03 9.18
CA GLU A 192 17.34 8.84 10.36
C GLU A 192 18.19 10.09 10.63
N VAL A 193 18.10 10.59 11.87
CA VAL A 193 19.15 11.40 12.47
C VAL A 193 20.42 10.56 12.47
N ARG A 194 21.49 11.06 11.84
CA ARG A 194 22.80 10.40 11.76
C ARG A 194 23.20 9.85 13.13
N VAL A 195 23.18 8.52 13.28
CA VAL A 195 23.60 7.88 14.53
C VAL A 195 25.12 7.94 14.63
N ALA A 196 25.63 8.37 15.78
CA ALA A 196 27.06 8.40 16.07
C ALA A 196 27.63 6.97 16.02
N LYS A 197 28.86 6.83 15.48
CA LYS A 197 29.59 5.58 15.17
C LYS A 197 29.84 4.61 16.35
N THR A 198 29.23 4.80 17.51
CA THR A 198 29.69 4.22 18.79
C THR A 198 28.97 2.92 19.20
N ASN A 199 27.95 2.46 18.47
CA ASN A 199 27.21 1.25 18.85
C ASN A 199 27.45 0.08 17.89
N GLU A 200 28.34 -0.83 18.27
CA GLU A 200 28.72 -2.01 17.48
C GLU A 200 27.55 -2.97 17.24
N GLN A 201 26.65 -3.14 18.22
CA GLN A 201 25.43 -3.95 18.07
C GLN A 201 24.49 -3.36 17.00
N LEU A 202 24.33 -2.03 16.98
CA LEU A 202 23.51 -1.36 15.97
C LEU A 202 24.12 -1.50 14.57
N ARG A 203 25.45 -1.43 14.46
CA ARG A 203 26.16 -1.65 13.19
C ARG A 203 25.98 -3.09 12.69
N LEU A 204 26.08 -4.08 13.56
CA LEU A 204 25.83 -5.48 13.21
C LEU A 204 24.39 -5.69 12.75
N LYS A 205 23.41 -5.09 13.44
CA LYS A 205 22.00 -5.11 13.02
C LYS A 205 21.80 -4.49 11.63
N GLN A 206 22.39 -3.32 11.35
CA GLN A 206 22.33 -2.70 10.02
C GLN A 206 22.96 -3.56 8.91
N LEU A 207 24.08 -4.24 9.21
CA LEU A 207 24.70 -5.17 8.26
C LEU A 207 23.81 -6.38 8.00
N LEU A 208 23.18 -6.92 9.05
CA LEU A 208 22.20 -7.99 8.94
C LEU A 208 20.99 -7.55 8.09
N ASP A 209 20.40 -6.39 8.38
CA ASP A 209 19.25 -5.85 7.62
C ASP A 209 19.59 -5.70 6.13
N LYS A 210 20.81 -5.24 5.82
CA LYS A 210 21.31 -5.14 4.46
C LYS A 210 21.47 -6.52 3.80
N ALA A 211 22.01 -7.51 4.50
CA ALA A 211 22.16 -8.86 3.98
C ALA A 211 20.80 -9.53 3.75
N VAL A 212 19.87 -9.38 4.69
CA VAL A 212 18.48 -9.85 4.58
C VAL A 212 17.80 -9.21 3.36
N GLY A 213 17.91 -7.89 3.19
CA GLY A 213 17.36 -7.21 2.02
C GLY A 213 17.92 -7.73 0.69
N LYS A 214 19.23 -8.04 0.64
CA LYS A 214 19.87 -8.65 -0.54
C LYS A 214 19.37 -10.08 -0.80
N ARG A 215 19.23 -10.89 0.26
CA ARG A 215 18.68 -12.26 0.17
C ARG A 215 17.25 -12.24 -0.35
N ASP A 216 16.40 -11.38 0.22
CA ASP A 216 14.98 -11.28 -0.17
C ASP A 216 14.85 -10.83 -1.63
N ALA A 217 15.70 -9.89 -2.08
CA ALA A 217 15.78 -9.47 -3.48
C ALA A 217 16.16 -10.64 -4.41
N ALA A 218 17.19 -11.40 -4.05
CA ALA A 218 17.64 -12.55 -4.82
C ALA A 218 16.57 -13.66 -4.90
N LEU A 219 15.88 -13.93 -3.78
CA LEU A 219 14.79 -14.90 -3.72
C LEU A 219 13.61 -14.51 -4.63
N GLY A 220 13.20 -13.24 -4.60
CA GLY A 220 12.12 -12.73 -5.46
C GLY A 220 12.44 -12.93 -6.95
N LEU A 221 13.67 -12.61 -7.37
CA LEU A 221 14.13 -12.80 -8.75
C LEU A 221 14.22 -14.29 -9.13
N LEU A 222 14.74 -15.13 -8.24
CA LEU A 222 14.84 -16.58 -8.44
C LEU A 222 13.47 -17.20 -8.69
N ARG A 223 12.46 -16.84 -7.89
CA ARG A 223 11.08 -17.34 -8.05
C ARG A 223 10.45 -16.86 -9.33
N ALA A 224 10.50 -15.56 -9.62
CA ALA A 224 9.98 -15.03 -10.88
C ALA A 224 10.58 -15.75 -12.09
N LYS A 225 11.86 -16.10 -12.01
CA LYS A 225 12.53 -16.85 -13.08
C LYS A 225 12.11 -18.31 -13.15
N SER A 226 11.90 -18.96 -12.00
CA SER A 226 11.35 -20.32 -11.92
C SER A 226 9.93 -20.40 -12.52
N ASP A 227 9.10 -19.39 -12.25
CA ASP A 227 7.75 -19.29 -12.79
C ASP A 227 7.76 -18.99 -14.30
N GLU A 228 8.67 -18.11 -14.77
CA GLU A 228 8.91 -17.86 -16.20
C GLU A 228 9.27 -19.17 -16.92
N ARG A 229 10.18 -19.99 -16.37
CA ARG A 229 10.52 -21.30 -16.93
C ARG A 229 9.30 -22.22 -16.98
N SER A 230 8.53 -22.32 -15.90
CA SER A 230 7.32 -23.16 -15.83
C SER A 230 6.28 -22.75 -16.87
N ARG A 231 6.09 -21.45 -17.10
CA ARG A 231 5.19 -20.93 -18.16
C ARG A 231 5.68 -21.28 -19.57
N LEU A 232 7.00 -21.17 -19.82
CA LEU A 232 7.59 -21.56 -21.10
C LEU A 232 7.41 -23.06 -21.36
N GLU A 233 7.59 -23.90 -20.34
CA GLU A 233 7.37 -25.36 -20.42
C GLU A 233 5.90 -25.70 -20.69
N GLN A 234 4.95 -25.03 -20.02
CA GLN A 234 3.51 -25.19 -20.30
C GLN A 234 3.16 -24.76 -21.73
N THR A 235 3.73 -23.66 -22.21
CA THR A 235 3.52 -23.18 -23.59
C THR A 235 4.09 -24.16 -24.61
N LEU A 236 5.26 -24.73 -24.34
CA LEU A 236 5.86 -25.79 -25.16
C LEU A 236 4.94 -27.01 -25.22
N LEU A 237 4.41 -27.46 -24.07
CA LEU A 237 3.48 -28.58 -24.02
C LEU A 237 2.22 -28.31 -24.87
N GLN A 238 1.64 -27.12 -24.75
CA GLN A 238 0.48 -26.72 -25.55
C GLN A 238 0.79 -26.70 -27.06
N ARG A 239 1.97 -26.20 -27.47
CA ARG A 239 2.40 -26.20 -28.88
C ARG A 239 2.63 -27.62 -29.39
N CYS A 240 3.22 -28.50 -28.59
CA CYS A 240 3.36 -29.91 -28.93
C CYS A 240 2.00 -30.61 -29.09
N GLN A 241 1.02 -30.30 -28.22
CA GLN A 241 -0.35 -30.83 -28.36
C GLN A 241 -1.00 -30.40 -29.68
N GLN A 242 -0.89 -29.11 -30.04
CA GLN A 242 -1.41 -28.58 -31.30
C GLN A 242 -0.70 -29.17 -32.53
N LEU A 243 0.60 -29.44 -32.41
CA LEU A 243 1.38 -30.08 -33.47
C LEU A 243 0.91 -31.53 -33.73
N CYS A 244 0.52 -32.24 -32.67
CA CYS A 244 0.05 -33.63 -32.74
C CYS A 244 -1.45 -33.78 -33.07
N ASP A 245 -2.20 -32.68 -33.21
CA ASP A 245 -3.63 -32.72 -33.55
C ASP A 245 -3.82 -32.89 -35.07
N HIS A 246 -4.16 -34.10 -35.51
CA HIS A 246 -4.30 -34.40 -36.93
C HIS A 246 -5.73 -34.74 -37.32
N ALA A 247 -6.23 -34.10 -38.37
CA ALA A 247 -7.53 -34.43 -38.94
C ALA A 247 -7.49 -35.78 -39.68
N PRO A 248 -8.55 -36.61 -39.60
CA PRO A 248 -8.63 -37.83 -40.40
C PRO A 248 -8.78 -37.48 -41.89
N VAL A 249 -8.21 -38.31 -42.76
CA VAL A 249 -8.35 -38.16 -44.21
C VAL A 249 -9.75 -38.67 -44.64
N PRO A 250 -10.57 -37.85 -45.34
CA PRO A 250 -11.88 -38.29 -45.80
C PRO A 250 -11.79 -39.54 -46.68
N GLY A 251 -12.55 -40.58 -46.33
CA GLY A 251 -12.60 -41.84 -47.09
C GLY A 251 -11.50 -42.85 -46.79
N LEU A 252 -10.52 -42.54 -45.93
CA LEU A 252 -9.46 -43.46 -45.51
C LEU A 252 -9.49 -43.66 -43.99
N ALA A 253 -9.91 -44.85 -43.55
CA ALA A 253 -9.92 -45.19 -42.13
C ALA A 253 -8.49 -45.27 -41.57
N ASN A 254 -8.28 -44.71 -40.38
CA ASN A 254 -7.00 -44.71 -39.64
C ASN A 254 -5.82 -44.01 -40.35
N VAL A 255 -6.09 -43.16 -41.33
CA VAL A 255 -5.07 -42.33 -41.98
C VAL A 255 -5.32 -40.87 -41.59
N PHE A 256 -4.28 -40.23 -41.05
CA PHE A 256 -4.31 -38.82 -40.66
C PHE A 256 -3.71 -37.94 -41.75
N SER A 257 -4.20 -36.71 -41.88
CA SER A 257 -3.72 -35.76 -42.86
C SER A 257 -2.27 -35.36 -42.60
N THR A 258 -1.58 -34.89 -43.64
CA THR A 258 -0.26 -34.26 -43.48
C THR A 258 -0.34 -33.00 -42.63
N TYR A 259 0.81 -32.53 -42.14
CA TYR A 259 0.89 -31.26 -41.40
C TYR A 259 0.31 -30.11 -42.21
N SER A 260 -0.64 -29.40 -41.61
CA SER A 260 -1.16 -28.15 -42.15
C SER A 260 -0.10 -27.05 -42.16
N GLU A 261 -0.30 -26.01 -42.97
CA GLU A 261 0.59 -24.83 -42.96
C GLU A 261 0.65 -24.15 -41.58
N ALA A 262 -0.45 -24.20 -40.80
CA ALA A 262 -0.45 -23.73 -39.42
C ALA A 262 0.45 -24.58 -38.51
N GLN A 263 0.39 -25.92 -38.62
CA GLN A 263 1.26 -26.81 -37.85
C GLN A 263 2.73 -26.72 -38.25
N LYS A 264 3.04 -26.50 -39.53
CA LYS A 264 4.42 -26.29 -39.97
C LYS A 264 5.05 -25.05 -39.33
N ARG A 265 4.28 -23.98 -39.08
CA ARG A 265 4.75 -22.79 -38.35
C ARG A 265 5.12 -23.12 -36.90
N ILE A 266 4.39 -24.05 -36.27
CA ILE A 266 4.65 -24.50 -34.90
C ILE A 266 6.05 -25.12 -34.76
N PHE A 267 6.64 -25.70 -35.82
CA PHE A 267 8.03 -26.19 -35.74
C PHE A 267 9.02 -25.09 -35.37
N THR A 268 8.90 -23.92 -36.01
CA THR A 268 9.74 -22.77 -35.72
C THR A 268 9.47 -22.23 -34.31
N ASP A 269 8.19 -22.11 -33.93
CA ASP A 269 7.80 -21.67 -32.58
C ASP A 269 8.38 -22.57 -31.50
N ILE A 270 8.34 -23.89 -31.68
CA ILE A 270 8.93 -24.87 -30.75
C ILE A 270 10.45 -24.69 -30.66
N GLN A 271 11.15 -24.48 -31.79
CA GLN A 271 12.59 -24.23 -31.78
C GLN A 271 12.94 -22.94 -31.01
N GLU A 272 12.14 -21.89 -31.15
CA GLU A 272 12.31 -20.63 -30.40
C GLU A 272 11.99 -20.80 -28.91
N LEU A 273 10.95 -21.55 -28.57
CA LEU A 273 10.61 -21.88 -27.18
C LEU A 273 11.72 -22.67 -26.50
N LEU A 274 12.30 -23.68 -27.17
CA LEU A 274 13.42 -24.45 -26.63
C LEU A 274 14.66 -23.57 -26.37
N LYS A 275 14.98 -22.64 -27.29
CA LYS A 275 16.05 -21.65 -27.09
C LYS A 275 15.75 -20.74 -25.88
N SER A 276 14.50 -20.32 -25.73
CA SER A 276 14.05 -19.47 -24.63
C SER A 276 14.12 -20.19 -23.28
N ILE A 277 13.72 -21.46 -23.23
CA ILE A 277 13.85 -22.32 -22.04
C ILE A 277 15.32 -22.48 -21.66
N ALA A 278 16.20 -22.81 -22.63
CA ALA A 278 17.63 -22.96 -22.37
C ALA A 278 18.29 -21.66 -21.87
N LYS A 279 17.87 -20.50 -22.40
CA LYS A 279 18.30 -19.20 -21.88
C LYS A 279 17.78 -18.97 -20.46
N SER A 280 16.51 -19.29 -20.22
CA SER A 280 15.87 -19.13 -18.90
C SER A 280 16.55 -19.96 -17.83
N ASP A 281 16.95 -21.20 -18.14
CA ASP A 281 17.63 -22.11 -17.22
C ASP A 281 19.05 -21.63 -16.85
N ARG A 282 19.79 -21.05 -17.81
CA ARG A 282 21.09 -20.41 -17.52
C ARG A 282 20.94 -19.24 -16.55
N GLU A 283 19.99 -18.35 -16.81
CA GLU A 283 19.69 -17.21 -15.93
C GLU A 283 19.19 -17.69 -14.55
N LEU A 284 18.38 -18.76 -14.48
CA LEU A 284 17.93 -19.36 -13.23
C LEU A 284 19.10 -19.90 -12.40
N SER A 285 20.07 -20.55 -13.05
CA SER A 285 21.29 -21.05 -12.41
C SER A 285 22.14 -19.92 -11.82
N GLU A 286 22.19 -18.76 -12.48
CA GLU A 286 22.85 -17.56 -11.95
C GLU A 286 22.12 -17.01 -10.72
N PHE A 287 20.80 -16.86 -10.78
CA PHE A 287 20.01 -16.41 -9.63
C PHE A 287 20.09 -17.37 -8.44
N MET A 288 20.16 -18.69 -8.68
CA MET A 288 20.29 -19.68 -7.62
C MET A 288 21.63 -19.56 -6.88
N LYS A 289 22.72 -19.26 -7.61
CA LYS A 289 24.03 -18.95 -7.01
C LYS A 289 24.00 -17.64 -6.22
N GLU A 290 23.39 -16.59 -6.79
CA GLU A 290 23.23 -15.29 -6.10
C GLU A 290 22.44 -15.45 -4.79
N TYR A 291 21.33 -16.20 -4.81
CA TYR A 291 20.51 -16.50 -3.63
C TYR A 291 21.28 -17.28 -2.57
N SER A 292 21.95 -18.38 -2.96
CA SER A 292 22.71 -19.23 -2.03
C SER A 292 23.82 -18.44 -1.32
N GLN A 293 24.52 -17.55 -2.05
CA GLN A 293 25.53 -16.68 -1.44
C GLN A 293 24.90 -15.67 -0.47
N ALA A 294 23.78 -15.05 -0.83
CA ALA A 294 23.10 -14.09 0.03
C ALA A 294 22.53 -14.75 1.30
N GLU A 295 22.04 -15.99 1.21
CA GLU A 295 21.57 -16.79 2.34
C GLU A 295 22.73 -17.14 3.30
N ALA A 296 23.89 -17.54 2.76
CA ALA A 296 25.09 -17.77 3.57
C ALA A 296 25.58 -16.49 4.28
N ASP A 297 25.53 -15.34 3.59
CA ASP A 297 25.86 -14.04 4.17
C ASP A 297 24.92 -13.71 5.36
N VAL A 298 23.62 -13.96 5.23
CA VAL A 298 22.61 -13.75 6.28
C VAL A 298 22.87 -14.65 7.48
N HIS A 299 23.02 -15.96 7.26
CA HIS A 299 23.28 -16.92 8.33
C HIS A 299 24.52 -16.52 9.16
N THR A 300 25.61 -16.14 8.48
CA THR A 300 26.85 -15.69 9.12
C THR A 300 26.65 -14.43 9.97
N LEU A 301 25.77 -13.51 9.54
CA LEU A 301 25.49 -12.28 10.28
C LEU A 301 24.49 -12.50 11.42
N GLU A 302 23.51 -13.38 11.24
CA GLU A 302 22.57 -13.79 12.30
C GLU A 302 23.31 -14.44 13.47
N GLU A 303 24.26 -15.33 13.20
CA GLU A 303 25.12 -15.92 14.23
C GLU A 303 25.91 -14.86 15.02
N LYS A 304 26.45 -13.86 14.32
CA LYS A 304 27.19 -12.75 14.95
C LYS A 304 26.29 -11.85 15.80
N VAL A 305 25.08 -11.57 15.34
CA VAL A 305 24.09 -10.78 16.08
C VAL A 305 23.60 -11.53 17.32
N ARG A 306 23.34 -12.85 17.19
CA ARG A 306 22.96 -13.71 18.31
C ARG A 306 24.09 -13.82 19.34
N ALA A 307 25.34 -13.99 18.89
CA ALA A 307 26.51 -14.00 19.77
C ALA A 307 26.71 -12.66 20.52
N ALA A 308 26.21 -11.55 19.95
CA ALA A 308 26.24 -10.23 20.58
C ALA A 308 25.07 -9.96 21.56
N GLY A 309 24.19 -10.94 21.79
CA GLY A 309 23.14 -10.91 22.82
C GLY A 309 21.83 -10.21 22.43
N ALA A 310 21.53 -10.08 21.13
CA ALA A 310 20.25 -9.53 20.67
C ALA A 310 19.24 -10.67 20.41
N ASP A 311 18.16 -10.73 21.20
CA ASP A 311 17.06 -11.69 21.04
C ASP A 311 16.07 -11.26 19.94
N VAL A 312 15.53 -12.24 19.20
CA VAL A 312 14.54 -12.07 18.12
C VAL A 312 13.11 -12.30 18.68
N ALA A 313 12.74 -11.57 19.73
CA ALA A 313 11.38 -11.62 20.28
C ALA A 313 10.47 -10.59 19.59
N VAL A 314 9.15 -10.83 19.65
CA VAL A 314 8.08 -9.90 19.24
C VAL A 314 8.42 -8.48 19.71
N ASP A 315 8.74 -7.60 18.76
CA ASP A 315 9.28 -6.29 19.07
C ASP A 315 8.12 -5.30 19.31
N ILE A 316 7.63 -5.21 20.56
CA ILE A 316 6.65 -4.17 20.93
C ILE A 316 7.18 -2.76 20.57
N ARG A 317 8.49 -2.55 20.62
CA ARG A 317 9.10 -1.25 20.27
C ARG A 317 8.99 -0.98 18.77
N ALA A 318 8.95 -2.02 17.94
CA ALA A 318 8.61 -1.89 16.52
C ALA A 318 7.20 -1.31 16.35
N ILE A 319 6.20 -1.79 17.09
CA ILE A 319 4.85 -1.24 17.02
C ILE A 319 4.81 0.21 17.47
N ASP A 320 5.49 0.56 18.57
CA ASP A 320 5.56 1.95 19.04
C ASP A 320 6.15 2.90 17.99
N THR A 321 7.27 2.49 17.39
CA THR A 321 7.95 3.27 16.33
C THR A 321 7.06 3.42 15.09
N GLU A 322 6.38 2.34 14.70
CA GLU A 322 5.45 2.36 13.57
C GLU A 322 4.23 3.23 13.85
N PHE A 323 3.71 3.19 15.08
CA PHE A 323 2.56 3.98 15.48
C PHE A 323 2.82 5.48 15.36
N ASP A 324 4.00 5.94 15.79
CA ASP A 324 4.42 7.33 15.59
C ASP A 324 4.59 7.69 14.11
N THR A 325 5.06 6.74 13.29
CA THR A 325 5.16 6.90 11.83
C THR A 325 3.79 7.02 11.18
N VAL A 326 2.84 6.15 11.50
CA VAL A 326 1.44 6.23 11.06
C VAL A 326 0.80 7.54 11.49
N ARG A 327 1.11 8.04 12.70
CA ARG A 327 0.62 9.34 13.15
C ARG A 327 1.17 10.50 12.32
N GLN A 328 2.40 10.40 11.81
CA GLN A 328 2.95 11.38 10.86
C GLN A 328 2.28 11.27 9.49
N MET A 329 2.10 10.06 8.97
CA MET A 329 1.35 9.81 7.73
C MET A 329 -0.08 10.38 7.83
N ALA A 330 -0.76 10.19 8.96
CA ALA A 330 -2.08 10.75 9.24
C ALA A 330 -2.07 12.29 9.11
N LYS A 331 -1.09 12.98 9.68
CA LYS A 331 -0.97 14.44 9.56
C LYS A 331 -0.72 14.88 8.12
N MET A 332 0.10 14.15 7.38
CA MET A 332 0.44 14.48 6.00
C MET A 332 -0.75 14.30 5.05
N THR A 333 -1.51 13.21 5.21
CA THR A 333 -2.73 12.95 4.40
C THR A 333 -3.82 13.99 4.64
N ILE A 334 -3.89 14.53 5.87
CA ILE A 334 -4.81 15.62 6.23
C ILE A 334 -4.34 16.98 5.70
N GLY A 335 -3.03 17.23 5.71
CA GLY A 335 -2.44 18.50 5.33
C GLY A 335 -2.59 19.59 6.40
N ARG A 336 -2.03 20.77 6.11
CA ARG A 336 -1.87 21.87 7.09
C ARG A 336 -3.19 22.46 7.58
N GLN A 337 -4.20 22.56 6.70
CA GLN A 337 -5.49 23.20 6.96
C GLN A 337 -6.64 22.18 7.10
N GLY A 338 -6.33 20.88 7.08
CA GLY A 338 -7.33 19.83 7.14
C GLY A 338 -7.84 19.57 8.55
N ASN A 339 -8.85 18.69 8.65
CA ASN A 339 -9.46 18.34 9.93
C ASN A 339 -8.67 17.22 10.64
N HIS A 340 -7.94 17.59 11.70
CA HIS A 340 -7.14 16.67 12.53
C HIS A 340 -7.94 15.93 13.62
N PHE A 341 -9.26 16.05 13.65
CA PHE A 341 -10.08 15.33 14.62
C PHE A 341 -10.05 13.82 14.33
N PRO A 342 -9.64 12.96 15.28
CA PRO A 342 -9.30 11.58 14.96
C PRO A 342 -10.44 10.58 15.18
N ILE A 343 -11.60 11.06 15.65
CA ILE A 343 -12.79 10.25 15.89
C ILE A 343 -13.74 10.41 14.70
N LEU A 344 -14.29 9.29 14.22
CA LEU A 344 -15.33 9.30 13.20
C LEU A 344 -16.64 9.86 13.78
N THR A 345 -17.14 10.95 13.19
CA THR A 345 -18.38 11.61 13.59
C THR A 345 -19.16 12.10 12.38
N ARG A 346 -20.49 12.08 12.48
CA ARG A 346 -21.43 12.58 11.45
C ARG A 346 -21.22 14.05 11.07
N GLU A 347 -20.55 14.85 11.91
CA GLU A 347 -20.27 16.25 11.61
C GLU A 347 -19.25 16.43 10.49
N TYR A 348 -18.25 15.55 10.47
CA TYR A 348 -17.07 15.66 9.59
C TYR A 348 -17.07 14.61 8.49
N PHE A 349 -17.80 13.52 8.68
CA PHE A 349 -17.98 12.50 7.65
C PHE A 349 -18.81 13.06 6.48
N ARG A 350 -18.20 13.10 5.28
CA ARG A 350 -18.80 13.65 4.05
C ARG A 350 -18.65 12.73 2.85
N SER A 351 -17.90 11.64 2.98
CA SER A 351 -17.58 10.73 1.88
C SER A 351 -18.82 9.91 1.50
N GLY A 352 -19.09 9.78 0.20
CA GLY A 352 -20.07 8.83 -0.29
C GLY A 352 -19.55 7.38 -0.17
N PRO A 353 -20.41 6.35 -0.25
CA PRO A 353 -20.00 4.95 -0.07
C PRO A 353 -18.87 4.49 -1.01
N ASN A 354 -18.75 5.08 -2.20
CA ASN A 354 -17.68 4.76 -3.16
C ASN A 354 -16.38 5.56 -2.92
N ASP A 355 -16.45 6.64 -2.14
CA ASP A 355 -15.30 7.49 -1.81
C ASP A 355 -14.65 7.12 -0.47
N ILE A 356 -15.31 6.28 0.34
CA ILE A 356 -14.67 5.68 1.51
C ILE A 356 -13.55 4.76 1.03
N ALA A 357 -12.34 4.94 1.56
CA ALA A 357 -11.21 4.07 1.25
C ALA A 357 -11.36 2.72 1.98
N THR A 358 -12.29 1.90 1.52
CA THR A 358 -12.32 0.46 1.85
C THR A 358 -11.33 -0.28 0.96
N ARG A 359 -10.94 -1.48 1.38
CA ARG A 359 -10.06 -2.34 0.58
C ARG A 359 -10.63 -2.56 -0.82
N GLU A 360 -11.91 -2.86 -0.92
CA GLU A 360 -12.62 -3.20 -2.16
C GLU A 360 -12.72 -1.99 -3.08
N ASN A 361 -13.08 -0.82 -2.55
CA ASN A 361 -13.12 0.42 -3.33
C ASN A 361 -11.73 0.78 -3.85
N LEU A 362 -10.70 0.62 -3.02
CA LEU A 362 -9.32 0.90 -3.42
C LEU A 362 -8.84 -0.06 -4.52
N ILE A 363 -9.13 -1.37 -4.44
CA ILE A 363 -8.79 -2.34 -5.49
C ILE A 363 -9.43 -1.94 -6.83
N LYS A 364 -10.71 -1.54 -6.83
CA LYS A 364 -11.38 -1.05 -8.04
C LYS A 364 -10.68 0.17 -8.65
N GLN A 365 -10.32 1.15 -7.81
CA GLN A 365 -9.63 2.36 -8.26
C GLN A 365 -8.20 2.06 -8.75
N LEU A 366 -7.50 1.11 -8.12
CA LEU A 366 -6.17 0.66 -8.55
C LEU A 366 -6.22 -0.06 -9.90
N ALA A 367 -7.21 -0.92 -10.12
CA ALA A 367 -7.44 -1.58 -11.40
C ALA A 367 -7.76 -0.57 -12.51
N TRP A 368 -8.60 0.43 -12.21
CA TRP A 368 -8.88 1.54 -13.13
C TRP A 368 -7.62 2.34 -13.47
N LEU A 369 -6.80 2.69 -12.48
CA LEU A 369 -5.56 3.43 -12.68
C LEU A 369 -4.58 2.63 -13.55
N GLU A 370 -4.39 1.35 -13.26
CA GLU A 370 -3.51 0.46 -14.02
C GLU A 370 -3.97 0.28 -15.48
N SER A 371 -5.28 0.38 -15.75
CA SER A 371 -5.81 0.38 -17.12
C SER A 371 -5.41 1.61 -17.94
N ILE A 372 -5.06 2.72 -17.27
CA ILE A 372 -4.61 3.96 -17.90
C ILE A 372 -3.09 4.04 -17.91
N ASP A 373 -2.49 3.81 -16.76
CA ASP A 373 -1.05 3.83 -16.50
C ASP A 373 -0.55 2.41 -16.14
N PRO A 374 -0.27 1.55 -17.13
CA PRO A 374 0.07 0.13 -16.90
C PRO A 374 1.42 -0.05 -16.19
N GLU A 375 2.24 1.00 -16.13
CA GLU A 375 3.55 0.94 -15.48
C GLU A 375 3.51 1.53 -14.05
N ALA A 376 2.34 1.93 -13.54
CA ALA A 376 2.20 2.64 -12.25
C ALA A 376 2.86 1.89 -11.08
N PHE A 377 2.72 0.57 -11.06
CA PHE A 377 3.25 -0.32 -10.03
C PHE A 377 4.40 -1.18 -10.53
N CYS A 378 5.03 -0.76 -11.61
CA CYS A 378 6.08 -1.50 -12.26
C CYS A 378 7.46 -0.90 -11.95
N ARG A 379 8.43 -1.75 -11.65
CA ARG A 379 9.83 -1.35 -11.43
C ARG A 379 10.74 -2.08 -12.41
N SER A 380 11.63 -1.31 -13.02
CA SER A 380 12.62 -1.82 -13.96
C SER A 380 13.87 -2.27 -13.21
N TYR A 381 14.26 -3.54 -13.37
CA TYR A 381 15.49 -4.11 -12.82
C TYR A 381 16.10 -5.10 -13.82
N LYS A 382 17.43 -5.03 -14.04
CA LYS A 382 18.15 -5.84 -15.06
C LYS A 382 17.42 -5.84 -16.43
N ASN A 383 16.92 -4.68 -16.87
CA ASN A 383 16.14 -4.46 -18.11
C ASN A 383 14.81 -5.24 -18.22
N LYS A 384 14.32 -5.84 -17.13
CA LYS A 384 12.97 -6.41 -17.05
C LYS A 384 12.08 -5.52 -16.18
N LEU A 385 10.80 -5.45 -16.54
CA LEU A 385 9.80 -4.72 -15.80
C LEU A 385 9.06 -5.69 -14.89
N HIS A 386 9.08 -5.44 -13.58
CA HIS A 386 8.45 -6.26 -12.57
C HIS A 386 7.29 -5.51 -11.93
N ARG A 387 6.10 -6.11 -11.92
CA ARG A 387 4.93 -5.55 -11.25
C ARG A 387 5.02 -5.81 -9.74
N ILE A 388 5.17 -4.77 -8.94
CA ILE A 388 5.17 -4.83 -7.48
C ILE A 388 4.14 -3.84 -6.93
N VAL A 389 2.98 -4.39 -6.53
CA VAL A 389 1.92 -3.62 -5.88
C VAL A 389 2.42 -3.12 -4.50
N PRO A 390 2.34 -1.81 -4.20
CA PRO A 390 2.70 -1.26 -2.90
C PRO A 390 1.84 -1.79 -1.74
N TYR A 391 2.34 -1.65 -0.52
CA TYR A 391 1.48 -1.63 0.66
C TYR A 391 0.64 -0.35 0.66
N PHE A 392 -0.67 -0.51 0.80
CA PHE A 392 -1.58 0.61 1.05
C PHE A 392 -2.06 0.57 2.49
N ILE A 393 -1.76 1.61 3.25
CA ILE A 393 -2.13 1.77 4.65
C ILE A 393 -3.35 2.69 4.70
N LEU A 394 -4.49 2.13 5.10
CA LEU A 394 -5.73 2.87 5.25
C LEU A 394 -5.78 3.53 6.63
N ILE A 395 -5.78 4.86 6.67
CA ILE A 395 -5.74 5.62 7.92
C ILE A 395 -7.10 6.30 8.14
N PRO A 396 -7.80 6.08 9.28
CA PRO A 396 -9.13 6.64 9.54
C PRO A 396 -9.06 8.16 9.84
N THR A 397 -8.80 8.96 8.80
CA THR A 397 -8.67 10.41 8.86
C THR A 397 -9.52 11.09 7.79
N TYR A 398 -9.87 12.35 8.04
CA TYR A 398 -10.57 13.25 7.12
C TYR A 398 -9.61 13.97 6.17
N GLY A 399 -8.59 13.26 5.67
CA GLY A 399 -7.61 13.82 4.75
C GLY A 399 -8.05 13.72 3.30
N ASP A 400 -7.57 14.64 2.47
CA ASP A 400 -7.93 14.70 1.04
C ASP A 400 -6.82 14.17 0.12
N TYR A 401 -5.62 13.91 0.68
CA TYR A 401 -4.43 13.58 -0.08
C TYR A 401 -3.87 12.24 0.37
N GLY A 402 -3.57 11.34 -0.57
CA GLY A 402 -2.71 10.20 -0.31
C GLY A 402 -1.25 10.57 -0.48
N ILE A 403 -0.34 9.83 0.16
CA ILE A 403 1.10 10.07 0.09
C ILE A 403 1.87 8.79 -0.19
N CYS A 404 3.04 8.92 -0.81
CA CYS A 404 4.05 7.86 -0.83
C CYS A 404 5.02 8.12 0.33
N TRP A 405 4.97 7.27 1.36
CA TRP A 405 5.88 7.38 2.49
C TRP A 405 7.27 6.85 2.15
N GLU A 406 7.32 5.71 1.47
CA GLU A 406 8.57 5.07 1.08
C GLU A 406 8.41 4.41 -0.30
N PRO A 407 9.26 4.75 -1.29
CA PRO A 407 9.12 4.24 -2.65
C PRO A 407 9.59 2.78 -2.77
N PHE A 408 10.48 2.32 -1.88
CA PHE A 408 10.96 0.95 -1.74
C PHE A 408 11.90 0.85 -0.52
N ASP A 409 12.12 -0.36 -0.02
CA ASP A 409 13.12 -0.67 1.01
C ASP A 409 14.53 -0.31 0.50
N ARG A 410 15.26 0.45 1.32
CA ARG A 410 16.62 0.93 1.04
C ARG A 410 17.58 -0.19 0.62
N TYR A 411 17.44 -1.36 1.23
CA TYR A 411 18.29 -2.54 1.03
C TYR A 411 17.72 -3.54 0.00
N ASN A 412 16.44 -3.44 -0.35
CA ASN A 412 15.80 -4.24 -1.40
C ASN A 412 15.09 -3.37 -2.46
N ARG A 413 15.85 -2.55 -3.17
CA ARG A 413 15.30 -1.61 -4.18
C ARG A 413 14.57 -2.28 -5.34
N ALA A 414 14.95 -3.52 -5.66
CA ALA A 414 14.47 -4.22 -6.84
C ALA A 414 13.07 -4.82 -6.65
N THR A 415 12.80 -5.42 -5.50
CA THR A 415 11.61 -6.27 -5.31
C THR A 415 10.75 -5.89 -4.11
N SER A 416 11.20 -5.04 -3.17
CA SER A 416 10.40 -4.67 -1.99
C SER A 416 9.18 -3.81 -2.31
N ARG A 417 8.06 -3.97 -1.64
CA ARG A 417 6.92 -3.06 -1.87
C ARG A 417 7.22 -1.62 -1.41
N ALA A 418 6.61 -0.65 -2.09
CA ALA A 418 6.51 0.72 -1.59
C ALA A 418 5.46 0.79 -0.47
N ARG A 419 5.42 1.90 0.28
CA ARG A 419 4.43 2.17 1.34
C ARG A 419 3.67 3.45 1.01
N LEU A 420 2.38 3.32 0.75
CA LEU A 420 1.47 4.44 0.47
C LEU A 420 0.45 4.54 1.59
N ALA A 421 0.21 5.76 2.07
CA ALA A 421 -0.83 6.04 3.05
C ALA A 421 -2.01 6.74 2.36
N ILE A 422 -3.21 6.20 2.57
CA ILE A 422 -4.46 6.71 2.01
C ILE A 422 -5.40 7.10 3.17
N PRO A 423 -5.89 8.34 3.22
CA PRO A 423 -6.91 8.72 4.18
C PRO A 423 -8.20 7.97 3.87
N MET A 424 -8.91 7.53 4.90
CA MET A 424 -10.13 6.72 4.75
C MET A 424 -11.34 7.54 4.32
N TYR A 425 -11.40 8.82 4.71
CA TYR A 425 -12.54 9.70 4.47
C TYR A 425 -12.17 10.91 3.59
N PRO A 426 -11.62 10.70 2.38
CA PRO A 426 -11.35 11.78 1.47
C PRO A 426 -12.64 12.30 0.84
N LYS A 427 -12.59 13.52 0.31
CA LYS A 427 -13.65 14.03 -0.57
C LYS A 427 -13.75 13.24 -1.88
N SER A 428 -12.63 12.71 -2.36
CA SER A 428 -12.56 11.88 -3.56
C SER A 428 -11.47 10.83 -3.38
N LEU A 429 -11.86 9.55 -3.38
CA LEU A 429 -10.90 8.45 -3.27
C LEU A 429 -9.93 8.44 -4.46
N THR A 430 -10.44 8.71 -5.65
CA THR A 430 -9.64 8.80 -6.88
C THR A 430 -8.55 9.87 -6.73
N LEU A 431 -8.87 11.06 -6.25
CA LEU A 431 -7.89 12.13 -6.07
C LEU A 431 -6.82 11.75 -5.03
N ALA A 432 -7.24 11.19 -3.90
CA ALA A 432 -6.32 10.76 -2.86
C ALA A 432 -5.35 9.69 -3.38
N LEU A 433 -5.87 8.70 -4.13
CA LEU A 433 -5.06 7.67 -4.77
C LEU A 433 -4.08 8.25 -5.80
N LEU A 434 -4.55 9.09 -6.72
CA LEU A 434 -3.69 9.69 -7.75
C LEU A 434 -2.60 10.57 -7.15
N THR A 435 -2.88 11.24 -6.03
CA THR A 435 -1.87 12.00 -5.29
C THR A 435 -0.77 11.07 -4.76
N ALA A 436 -1.15 9.94 -4.13
CA ALA A 436 -0.19 8.97 -3.62
C ALA A 436 0.65 8.30 -4.74
N VAL A 437 0.01 7.93 -5.84
CA VAL A 437 0.70 7.28 -6.97
C VAL A 437 1.55 8.28 -7.75
N GLY A 438 1.11 9.51 -7.93
CA GLY A 438 1.96 10.58 -8.49
C GLY A 438 3.20 10.83 -7.64
N ASP A 439 3.05 10.86 -6.31
CA ASP A 439 4.17 10.97 -5.38
C ASP A 439 5.11 9.74 -5.48
N LEU A 440 4.56 8.53 -5.57
CA LEU A 440 5.32 7.30 -5.82
C LEU A 440 6.12 7.38 -7.12
N ARG A 441 5.48 7.77 -8.24
CA ARG A 441 6.13 7.92 -9.55
C ARG A 441 7.31 8.86 -9.48
N TRP A 442 7.13 10.02 -8.85
CA TRP A 442 8.19 11.00 -8.65
C TRP A 442 9.33 10.44 -7.81
N GLN A 443 9.04 9.88 -6.64
CA GLN A 443 10.05 9.38 -5.72
C GLN A 443 10.84 8.21 -6.30
N VAL A 444 10.18 7.24 -6.93
CA VAL A 444 10.84 6.12 -7.62
C VAL A 444 11.77 6.61 -8.72
N ALA A 445 11.30 7.55 -9.56
CA ALA A 445 12.12 8.10 -10.63
C ALA A 445 13.31 8.91 -10.10
N LYS A 446 13.10 9.71 -9.05
CA LYS A 446 14.15 10.51 -8.40
C LYS A 446 15.24 9.62 -7.79
N GLU A 447 14.84 8.60 -7.03
CA GLU A 447 15.78 7.66 -6.40
C GLU A 447 16.53 6.81 -7.45
N LYS A 448 15.86 6.42 -8.54
CA LYS A 448 16.49 5.70 -9.65
C LYS A 448 17.56 6.55 -10.35
N ALA A 449 17.27 7.84 -10.59
CA ALA A 449 18.22 8.76 -11.21
C ALA A 449 19.35 9.18 -10.25
N SER A 450 19.14 9.04 -8.93
CA SER A 450 20.13 9.34 -7.90
C SER A 450 20.71 10.76 -8.09
N TYR A 451 22.03 10.91 -8.23
CA TYR A 451 22.67 12.22 -8.42
C TYR A 451 22.21 12.97 -9.68
N TYR A 452 21.72 12.28 -10.71
CA TYR A 452 21.32 12.84 -12.00
C TYR A 452 19.82 13.20 -12.09
N TRP A 453 19.10 13.20 -10.96
CA TRP A 453 17.65 13.41 -10.97
C TRP A 453 17.18 14.77 -11.52
N MET A 454 18.09 15.76 -11.64
CA MET A 454 17.83 17.08 -12.24
C MET A 454 18.24 17.18 -13.72
N GLU A 455 18.93 16.17 -14.25
CA GLU A 455 19.54 16.22 -15.59
C GLU A 455 18.85 15.27 -16.57
N GLU A 456 18.54 14.04 -16.12
CA GLU A 456 18.06 12.98 -16.99
C GLU A 456 16.77 12.30 -16.48
N GLY A 457 16.13 11.52 -17.37
CA GLY A 457 14.93 10.75 -17.05
C GLY A 457 13.69 11.61 -16.80
N LEU A 458 12.67 11.00 -16.19
CA LEU A 458 11.39 11.64 -15.90
C LEU A 458 11.57 12.92 -15.06
N THR A 459 12.27 12.80 -13.93
CA THR A 459 12.44 13.92 -13.00
C THR A 459 13.34 15.01 -13.58
N GLY A 460 14.40 14.65 -14.32
CA GLY A 460 15.31 15.64 -14.89
C GLY A 460 14.67 16.48 -15.98
N ASN A 461 13.97 15.83 -16.92
CA ASN A 461 13.25 16.54 -17.98
C ASN A 461 12.15 17.43 -17.40
N TYR A 462 11.40 16.94 -16.40
CA TYR A 462 10.36 17.73 -15.74
C TYR A 462 10.94 18.90 -14.94
N TYR A 463 12.07 18.69 -14.25
CA TYR A 463 12.77 19.73 -13.50
C TYR A 463 13.30 20.85 -14.40
N GLN A 464 13.87 20.50 -15.56
CA GLN A 464 14.34 21.48 -16.55
C GLN A 464 13.19 22.34 -17.09
N TRP A 465 12.05 21.72 -17.42
CA TRP A 465 10.83 22.45 -17.78
C TRP A 465 10.39 23.41 -16.66
N PHE A 466 10.32 22.90 -15.42
CA PHE A 466 9.91 23.69 -14.25
C PHE A 466 10.78 24.94 -14.06
N GLN A 467 12.11 24.79 -14.21
CA GLN A 467 13.07 25.89 -14.14
C GLN A 467 12.93 26.86 -15.31
N ALA A 468 12.75 26.36 -16.54
CA ALA A 468 12.55 27.19 -17.71
C ALA A 468 11.27 28.06 -17.60
N GLN A 469 10.21 27.53 -16.99
CA GLN A 469 8.97 28.24 -16.71
C GLN A 469 9.06 29.20 -15.50
N LYS A 470 10.19 29.23 -14.79
CA LYS A 470 10.44 30.09 -13.60
C LYS A 470 9.37 29.93 -12.52
N LEU A 471 8.85 28.71 -12.37
CA LEU A 471 7.85 28.39 -11.36
C LEU A 471 8.46 28.43 -9.95
N LYS A 472 7.64 28.74 -8.94
CA LYS A 472 8.05 28.82 -7.54
C LYS A 472 7.31 27.77 -6.73
N GLY A 473 7.98 27.15 -5.77
CA GLY A 473 7.39 26.12 -4.91
C GLY A 473 8.10 24.78 -5.04
N ASP A 474 7.47 23.72 -4.54
CA ASP A 474 8.01 22.37 -4.64
C ASP A 474 7.68 21.77 -6.02
N VAL A 475 8.71 21.48 -6.82
CA VAL A 475 8.57 20.83 -8.14
C VAL A 475 7.77 19.53 -8.07
N LYS A 476 7.84 18.80 -6.95
CA LYS A 476 7.09 17.57 -6.75
C LYS A 476 5.59 17.82 -6.69
N GLU A 477 5.15 18.89 -6.04
CA GLU A 477 3.72 19.23 -5.94
C GLU A 477 3.15 19.53 -7.33
N TYR A 478 3.89 20.26 -8.17
CA TYR A 478 3.51 20.51 -9.56
C TYR A 478 3.42 19.22 -10.38
N PHE A 479 4.42 18.34 -10.24
CA PHE A 479 4.42 17.05 -10.93
C PHE A 479 3.19 16.22 -10.55
N ILE A 480 2.82 16.17 -9.27
CA ILE A 480 1.65 15.41 -8.81
C ILE A 480 0.36 16.01 -9.39
N GLN A 481 0.21 17.34 -9.42
CA GLN A 481 -0.96 17.99 -10.03
C GLN A 481 -1.05 17.70 -11.53
N ASP A 482 0.07 17.76 -12.24
CA ASP A 482 0.11 17.42 -13.66
C ASP A 482 -0.18 15.93 -13.87
N TYR A 483 0.28 15.03 -12.99
CA TYR A 483 -0.04 13.60 -13.06
C TYR A 483 -1.54 13.35 -12.88
N ILE A 484 -2.19 14.07 -11.97
CA ILE A 484 -3.65 14.00 -11.81
C ILE A 484 -4.36 14.43 -13.10
N LEU A 485 -3.91 15.51 -13.76
CA LEU A 485 -4.44 15.94 -15.05
C LEU A 485 -4.14 14.95 -16.17
N TRP A 486 -2.96 14.31 -16.17
CA TRP A 486 -2.57 13.27 -17.11
C TRP A 486 -3.56 12.11 -17.09
N ILE A 487 -3.85 11.59 -15.90
CA ILE A 487 -4.72 10.44 -15.75
C ILE A 487 -6.21 10.79 -15.93
N THR A 488 -6.66 11.97 -15.45
CA THR A 488 -8.10 12.31 -15.44
C THR A 488 -8.59 13.14 -16.62
N LYS A 489 -7.69 13.76 -17.39
CA LYS A 489 -8.03 14.66 -18.51
C LYS A 489 -7.38 14.22 -19.81
N GLU A 490 -6.06 14.05 -19.81
CA GLU A 490 -5.30 13.78 -21.04
C GLU A 490 -5.60 12.39 -21.60
N SER A 491 -5.83 11.39 -20.74
CA SER A 491 -6.32 10.05 -21.10
C SER A 491 -7.65 10.06 -21.89
N ASP A 492 -8.46 11.10 -21.70
CA ASP A 492 -9.73 11.35 -22.39
C ASP A 492 -9.64 12.41 -23.49
N ALA A 493 -8.43 12.72 -23.95
CA ALA A 493 -8.13 13.74 -24.96
C ALA A 493 -8.47 15.18 -24.57
N ILE A 494 -8.76 15.45 -23.29
CA ILE A 494 -8.96 16.80 -22.78
C ILE A 494 -7.58 17.40 -22.48
N GLN A 495 -7.08 18.22 -23.40
CA GLN A 495 -5.76 18.84 -23.31
C GLN A 495 -5.75 19.95 -22.25
N LYS A 496 -5.11 19.67 -21.10
CA LYS A 496 -4.93 20.60 -19.98
C LYS A 496 -3.47 20.82 -19.63
N LEU A 497 -2.60 19.87 -19.93
CA LEU A 497 -1.17 19.97 -19.67
C LEU A 497 -0.47 20.90 -20.66
N ASP A 498 0.65 21.44 -20.21
CA ASP A 498 1.59 22.12 -21.10
C ASP A 498 2.11 21.17 -22.19
N LYS A 499 2.47 21.71 -23.35
CA LYS A 499 2.95 20.93 -24.50
C LYS A 499 4.19 20.10 -24.15
N GLU A 500 5.13 20.68 -23.40
CA GLU A 500 6.38 20.00 -23.04
C GLU A 500 6.12 18.91 -21.99
N VAL A 501 5.35 19.22 -20.94
CA VAL A 501 4.97 18.23 -19.90
C VAL A 501 4.25 17.03 -20.51
N ARG A 502 3.31 17.26 -21.43
CA ARG A 502 2.64 16.19 -22.18
C ARG A 502 3.64 15.30 -22.92
N GLY A 503 4.64 15.87 -23.56
CA GLY A 503 5.70 15.12 -24.24
C GLY A 503 6.57 14.30 -23.27
N ILE A 504 6.87 14.85 -22.10
CA ILE A 504 7.60 14.16 -21.02
C ILE A 504 6.79 12.96 -20.53
N PHE A 505 5.53 13.18 -20.15
CA PHE A 505 4.67 12.12 -19.62
C PHE A 505 4.35 11.05 -20.66
N TRP A 506 4.11 11.42 -21.91
CA TRP A 506 3.92 10.46 -23.00
C TRP A 506 5.09 9.48 -23.12
N ARG A 507 6.32 9.95 -22.92
CA ARG A 507 7.54 9.15 -22.99
C ARG A 507 7.78 8.28 -21.76
N TYR A 508 7.63 8.86 -20.57
CA TYR A 508 8.09 8.25 -19.31
C TYR A 508 6.97 7.67 -18.43
N ILE A 509 5.72 8.01 -18.73
CA ILE A 509 4.49 7.53 -18.09
C ILE A 509 3.51 7.16 -19.22
N PRO A 510 3.90 6.22 -20.10
CA PRO A 510 3.14 5.93 -21.30
C PRO A 510 1.74 5.40 -20.95
N PHE A 511 0.72 5.92 -21.62
CA PHE A 511 -0.62 5.35 -21.53
C PHE A 511 -0.66 3.91 -22.07
N ALA A 512 -1.62 3.13 -21.60
CA ALA A 512 -1.95 1.85 -22.20
C ALA A 512 -2.21 1.97 -23.71
N GLN A 513 -1.81 0.96 -24.47
CA GLN A 513 -1.88 0.94 -25.93
C GLN A 513 -3.29 1.30 -26.49
N PRO A 514 -4.40 0.78 -25.93
CA PRO A 514 -5.74 1.16 -26.39
C PRO A 514 -6.04 2.66 -26.26
N ILE A 515 -5.52 3.30 -25.22
CA ILE A 515 -5.68 4.74 -25.01
C ILE A 515 -4.84 5.51 -26.02
N LYS A 516 -3.58 5.11 -26.25
CA LYS A 516 -2.73 5.74 -27.28
C LYS A 516 -3.40 5.71 -28.66
N GLU A 517 -4.02 4.58 -29.02
CA GLU A 517 -4.75 4.41 -30.27
C GLU A 517 -6.04 5.24 -30.35
N LYS A 518 -6.76 5.42 -29.24
CA LYS A 518 -7.88 6.36 -29.17
C LYS A 518 -7.38 7.80 -29.36
N LEU A 519 -6.34 8.21 -28.64
CA LEU A 519 -5.84 9.58 -28.62
C LEU A 519 -5.27 10.04 -29.97
N LYS A 520 -4.57 9.18 -30.71
CA LYS A 520 -4.00 9.53 -32.03
C LYS A 520 -5.06 10.01 -33.04
N THR A 521 -6.31 9.57 -32.88
CA THR A 521 -7.43 9.97 -33.77
C THR A 521 -8.12 11.26 -33.35
N ARG A 522 -7.90 11.70 -32.10
CA ARG A 522 -8.64 12.81 -31.49
C ARG A 522 -7.93 14.15 -31.62
N SER A 523 -6.60 14.15 -31.73
CA SER A 523 -5.84 15.39 -31.93
C SER A 523 -4.51 15.14 -32.65
N PHE A 524 -4.13 16.11 -33.49
CA PHE A 524 -2.86 16.13 -34.21
C PHE A 524 -1.64 16.02 -33.27
N ILE A 525 -1.71 16.62 -32.08
CA ILE A 525 -0.60 16.57 -31.10
C ILE A 525 -0.33 15.13 -30.65
N TYR A 526 -1.38 14.36 -30.34
CA TYR A 526 -1.21 12.95 -29.95
C TYR A 526 -0.81 12.08 -31.13
N GLN A 527 -1.25 12.41 -32.35
CA GLN A 527 -0.80 11.73 -33.56
C GLN A 527 0.72 11.88 -33.76
N GLU A 528 1.26 13.09 -33.54
CA GLU A 528 2.70 13.35 -33.61
C GLU A 528 3.46 12.55 -32.55
N LEU A 529 3.00 12.57 -31.29
CA LEU A 529 3.61 11.81 -30.20
C LEU A 529 3.59 10.29 -30.47
N TYR A 530 2.48 9.77 -30.98
CA TYR A 530 2.34 8.36 -31.36
C TYR A 530 3.30 7.97 -32.49
N GLN A 531 3.46 8.82 -33.51
CA GLN A 531 4.41 8.56 -34.60
C GLN A 531 5.86 8.58 -34.10
N ARG A 532 6.20 9.47 -33.16
CA ARG A 532 7.53 9.51 -32.54
C ARG A 532 7.82 8.23 -31.74
N ASP A 533 6.83 7.66 -31.07
CA ASP A 533 6.97 6.36 -30.38
C ASP A 533 7.25 5.23 -31.38
N ILE A 534 6.53 5.17 -32.51
CA ILE A 534 6.78 4.16 -33.56
C ILE A 534 8.21 4.27 -34.08
N ASN A 535 8.66 5.49 -34.38
CA ASN A 535 10.00 5.73 -34.92
C ASN A 535 11.09 5.30 -33.91
N ARG A 536 10.86 5.49 -32.61
CA ARG A 536 11.77 5.01 -31.55
C ARG A 536 11.79 3.50 -31.46
N ALA A 537 10.63 2.85 -31.45
CA ALA A 537 10.56 1.39 -31.39
C ALA A 537 11.29 0.72 -32.57
N LEU A 538 11.24 1.34 -33.75
CA LEU A 538 12.00 0.88 -34.93
C LEU A 538 13.51 1.11 -34.79
N SER A 539 13.93 2.14 -34.05
CA SER A 539 15.35 2.47 -33.82
C SER A 539 15.97 1.67 -32.67
N ASP A 540 15.21 1.34 -31.64
CA ASP A 540 15.65 0.53 -30.49
C ASP A 540 15.69 -0.98 -30.84
N GLY A 541 15.08 -1.37 -31.97
CA GLY A 541 15.11 -2.72 -32.52
C GLY A 541 16.28 -3.02 -33.47
N TYR A 542 17.29 -2.14 -33.54
CA TYR A 542 18.51 -2.27 -34.35
C TYR A 542 19.76 -2.48 -33.51
#